data_AF-A0A517YCW5-F1
#
_entry.id   AF-A0A517YCW5-F1
#
_cell.length_a   1.000
_cell.length_b   1.000
_cell.length_c   1.000
_cell.angle_alpha   90.00
_cell.angle_beta   90.00
_cell.angle_gamma   90.00
#
_symmetry.space_group_name_H-M   'P 1'
#
loop_
_entity.id
_entity.type
_entity.pdbx_description
1 polymer ?
#
loop_
_entity_poly.entity_id
_entity_poly.type
_entity_poly.pdbx_seq_one_letter_code
_entity_poly.pdbx_strand_id
1 'polypeptide(L)'
;MSDSVSKFVDSVHEKLESLQGRMDSLRANIGTTWHSLQDELAETGQRGEESKPSVMKAYAALEQWRKDKLAEAKSTIAQWIENREAQKLATRAEKAEACAALAIQIAQASIDDAEHMILEAISARLDAEAVAHH
;
A
#
# COMPACT_ATOMS: atom_id res chain seq x y z
N MET A 1 9.78 10.83 -22.24
CA MET A 1 9.50 9.51 -21.63
C MET A 1 8.65 8.72 -22.61
N SER A 2 8.78 7.40 -22.73
CA SER A 2 7.83 6.62 -23.54
C SER A 2 6.45 6.67 -22.89
N ASP A 3 5.39 6.56 -23.69
CA ASP A 3 4.00 6.63 -23.22
C ASP A 3 3.69 5.60 -22.12
N SER A 4 4.36 4.44 -22.14
CA SER A 4 4.24 3.40 -21.10
C SER A 4 4.78 3.85 -19.74
N VAL A 5 5.95 4.50 -19.72
CA VAL A 5 6.57 5.00 -18.49
C VAL A 5 5.72 6.13 -17.90
N SER A 6 5.17 7.01 -18.74
CA SER A 6 4.26 8.06 -18.26
C SER A 6 3.05 7.45 -17.57
N LYS A 7 2.35 6.52 -18.22
CA LYS A 7 1.16 5.85 -17.65
C LYS A 7 1.45 5.14 -16.34
N PHE A 8 2.61 4.49 -16.23
CA PHE A 8 3.02 3.86 -14.98
C PHE A 8 3.25 4.90 -13.87
N VAL A 9 3.95 5.99 -14.18
CA VAL A 9 4.17 7.10 -13.23
C VAL A 9 2.85 7.72 -12.80
N ASP A 10 1.94 7.98 -13.74
CA ASP A 10 0.61 8.53 -13.45
C ASP A 10 -0.18 7.59 -12.54
N SER A 11 -0.18 6.28 -12.81
CA SER A 11 -0.85 5.29 -11.95
C SER A 11 -0.26 5.22 -10.54
N VAL A 12 1.06 5.33 -10.41
CA VAL A 12 1.70 5.39 -9.09
C VAL A 12 1.30 6.67 -8.37
N HIS A 13 1.27 7.80 -9.08
CA HIS A 13 0.90 9.09 -8.52
C HIS A 13 -0.53 9.09 -7.99
N GLU A 14 -1.50 8.61 -8.78
CA GLU A 14 -2.91 8.49 -8.37
C GLU A 14 -3.07 7.67 -7.07
N LYS A 15 -2.34 6.55 -6.95
CA LYS A 15 -2.40 5.72 -5.74
C LYS A 15 -1.80 6.42 -4.52
N LEU A 16 -0.72 7.19 -4.72
CA LEU A 16 -0.11 7.97 -3.65
C LEU A 16 -0.99 9.15 -3.22
N GLU A 17 -1.62 9.85 -4.16
CA GLU A 17 -2.58 10.91 -3.85
C GLU A 17 -3.79 10.37 -3.10
N SER A 18 -4.31 9.21 -3.51
CA SER A 18 -5.40 8.53 -2.78
C SER A 18 -5.00 8.22 -1.34
N LEU A 19 -3.77 7.74 -1.11
CA LEU A 19 -3.25 7.51 0.24
C LEU A 19 -3.12 8.79 1.06
N GLN A 20 -2.62 9.85 0.44
CA GLN A 20 -2.51 11.16 1.09
C GLN A 20 -3.89 11.69 1.50
N GLY A 21 -4.88 11.64 0.59
CA GLY A 21 -6.24 12.09 0.87
C GLY A 21 -6.87 11.34 2.05
N ARG A 22 -6.59 10.05 2.20
CA ARG A 22 -7.06 9.27 3.36
C ARG A 22 -6.42 9.72 4.67
N MET A 23 -5.10 9.97 4.69
CA MET A 23 -4.43 10.50 5.88
C MET A 23 -4.94 11.91 6.24
N ASP A 24 -5.24 12.73 5.25
CA ASP A 24 -5.82 14.06 5.46
C ASP A 24 -7.24 13.96 6.04
N SER A 25 -8.07 13.02 5.57
CA SER A 25 -9.37 12.71 6.16
C SER A 25 -9.26 12.25 7.61
N LEU A 26 -8.36 11.30 7.91
CA LEU A 26 -8.10 10.86 9.28
C LEU A 26 -7.71 12.03 10.18
N ARG A 27 -6.80 12.89 9.71
CA ARG A 27 -6.39 14.10 10.44
C ARG A 27 -7.58 15.01 10.74
N ALA A 28 -8.50 15.19 9.80
CA ALA A 28 -9.69 15.99 10.00
C ALA A 28 -10.66 15.33 11.00
N ASN A 29 -10.73 13.99 11.00
CA ASN A 29 -11.69 13.22 11.79
C ASN A 29 -11.25 12.92 13.23
N ILE A 30 -9.96 13.06 13.56
CA ILE A 30 -9.41 12.86 14.92
C ILE A 30 -10.12 13.70 16.02
N GLY A 31 -10.81 14.78 15.65
CA GLY A 31 -11.60 15.62 16.57
C GLY A 31 -13.12 15.40 16.54
N THR A 32 -13.62 14.33 15.91
CA THR A 32 -15.06 14.08 15.73
C THR A 32 -15.74 13.51 16.98
N THR A 33 -17.06 13.35 16.92
CA THR A 33 -17.85 12.84 18.04
C THR A 33 -17.61 11.35 18.29
N TRP A 34 -17.86 10.89 19.51
CA TRP A 34 -17.67 9.48 19.91
C TRP A 34 -18.34 8.46 18.97
N HIS A 35 -19.56 8.74 18.51
CA HIS A 35 -20.23 7.85 17.55
C HIS A 35 -19.52 7.78 16.20
N SER A 36 -19.06 8.92 15.68
CA SER A 36 -18.28 8.98 14.44
C SER A 36 -16.98 8.18 14.57
N LEU A 37 -16.34 8.24 15.74
CA LEU A 37 -15.12 7.50 16.01
C LEU A 37 -15.36 5.98 16.08
N GLN A 38 -16.48 5.53 16.65
CA GLN A 38 -16.84 4.11 16.68
C GLN A 38 -17.18 3.56 15.28
N ASP A 39 -17.90 4.33 14.47
CA ASP A 39 -18.23 3.95 13.10
C ASP A 39 -16.96 3.83 12.24
N GLU A 40 -16.04 4.78 12.37
CA GLU A 40 -14.76 4.78 11.63
C GLU A 40 -13.82 3.66 12.11
N LEU A 41 -13.86 3.30 13.40
CA LEU A 41 -13.17 2.11 13.94
C LEU A 41 -13.69 0.81 13.32
N ALA A 42 -15.01 0.68 13.21
CA ALA A 42 -15.63 -0.50 12.60
C ALA A 42 -15.26 -0.62 11.11
N GLU A 43 -15.32 0.49 10.37
CA GLU A 43 -15.00 0.52 8.95
C GLU A 43 -13.51 0.19 8.68
N THR A 44 -12.60 0.81 9.43
CA THR A 44 -11.15 0.57 9.32
C THR A 44 -10.78 -0.87 9.68
N GLY A 45 -11.40 -1.42 10.74
CA GLY A 45 -11.21 -2.80 11.15
C GLY A 45 -11.71 -3.79 10.09
N GLN A 46 -12.89 -3.54 9.51
CA GLN A 46 -13.44 -4.38 8.44
C GLN A 46 -12.55 -4.36 7.20
N ARG A 47 -12.08 -3.18 6.79
CA ARG A 47 -11.18 -3.03 5.64
C ARG A 47 -9.84 -3.75 5.86
N GLY A 48 -9.29 -3.68 7.07
CA GLY A 48 -8.13 -4.46 7.48
C GLY A 48 -8.34 -5.97 7.30
N GLU A 49 -9.43 -6.51 7.84
CA GLU A 49 -9.75 -7.95 7.72
C GLU A 49 -9.99 -8.40 6.27
N GLU A 50 -10.71 -7.61 5.49
CA GLU A 50 -10.98 -7.92 4.08
C GLU A 50 -9.70 -7.90 3.23
N SER A 51 -8.77 -6.99 3.54
CA SER A 51 -7.53 -6.85 2.77
C SER A 51 -6.49 -7.93 3.11
N LYS A 52 -6.48 -8.50 4.33
CA LYS A 52 -5.48 -9.46 4.82
C LYS A 52 -5.11 -10.57 3.83
N PRO A 53 -6.05 -11.36 3.25
CA PRO A 53 -5.68 -12.45 2.34
C PRO A 53 -4.98 -11.95 1.08
N SER A 54 -5.38 -10.77 0.58
CA SER A 54 -4.77 -10.15 -0.61
C SER A 54 -3.37 -9.62 -0.31
N VAL A 55 -3.17 -9.04 0.88
CA VAL A 55 -1.89 -8.49 1.35
C VAL A 55 -0.89 -9.59 1.60
N MET A 56 -1.31 -10.70 2.22
CA MET A 56 -0.44 -11.88 2.41
C MET A 56 0.06 -12.45 1.06
N LYS A 57 -0.83 -12.52 0.05
CA LYS A 57 -0.44 -12.92 -1.31
C LYS A 57 0.54 -11.92 -1.92
N ALA A 58 0.30 -10.62 -1.74
CA ALA A 58 1.18 -9.57 -2.23
C ALA A 58 2.58 -9.65 -1.60
N TYR A 59 2.68 -9.90 -0.28
CA TYR A 59 3.95 -10.12 0.40
C TYR A 59 4.70 -11.33 -0.16
N ALA A 60 4.01 -12.47 -0.33
CA ALA A 60 4.62 -13.67 -0.88
C ALA A 60 5.14 -13.45 -2.31
N ALA A 61 4.35 -12.78 -3.15
CA ALA A 61 4.73 -12.45 -4.52
C ALA A 61 5.90 -11.46 -4.58
N LEU A 62 5.92 -10.44 -3.72
CA LEU A 62 7.02 -9.48 -3.64
C LEU A 62 8.33 -10.13 -3.18
N GLU A 63 8.25 -11.05 -2.21
CA GLU A 63 9.40 -11.80 -1.73
C GLU A 63 9.95 -12.76 -2.80
N GLN A 64 9.07 -13.44 -3.54
CA GLN A 64 9.48 -14.25 -4.68
C GLN A 64 10.17 -13.38 -5.75
N TRP A 65 9.61 -12.22 -6.07
CA TRP A 65 10.24 -11.28 -7.01
C TRP A 65 11.63 -10.83 -6.57
N ARG A 66 11.83 -10.55 -5.28
CA ARG A 66 13.16 -10.18 -4.75
C ARG A 66 14.17 -11.30 -4.98
N LYS A 67 13.78 -12.55 -4.74
CA LYS A 67 14.62 -13.73 -5.00
C LYS A 67 14.92 -13.90 -6.48
N ASP A 68 13.90 -13.80 -7.34
CA ASP A 68 14.04 -13.92 -8.79
C ASP A 68 14.95 -12.82 -9.36
N LYS A 69 14.81 -11.59 -8.87
CA LYS A 69 15.64 -10.44 -9.26
C LYS A 69 17.10 -10.57 -8.80
N LEU A 70 17.36 -11.20 -7.65
CA LEU A 70 18.72 -11.51 -7.20
C LEU A 70 19.37 -12.60 -8.06
N ALA A 71 18.58 -13.54 -8.57
CA ALA A 71 19.04 -14.56 -9.50
C ALA A 71 19.23 -14.04 -10.95
N GLU A 72 18.55 -12.95 -11.33
CA GLU A 72 18.72 -12.30 -12.64
C GLU A 72 20.07 -11.57 -12.73
N ALA A 73 21.02 -12.18 -13.45
CA ALA A 73 22.34 -11.60 -13.64
C ALA A 73 22.28 -10.33 -14.52
N LYS A 74 22.99 -9.27 -14.10
CA LYS A 74 23.13 -8.03 -14.90
C LYS A 74 23.67 -8.28 -16.31
N SER A 75 24.52 -9.30 -16.47
CA SER A 75 25.05 -9.73 -17.77
C SER A 75 23.96 -10.25 -18.71
N THR A 76 22.95 -10.94 -18.19
CA THR A 76 21.81 -11.44 -18.97
C THR A 76 20.94 -10.31 -19.50
N ILE A 77 20.70 -9.27 -18.69
CA ILE A 77 19.94 -8.09 -19.13
C ILE A 77 20.74 -7.33 -20.22
N ALA A 78 22.05 -7.17 -20.03
CA ALA A 78 22.91 -6.53 -21.02
C ALA A 78 22.88 -7.26 -22.38
N GLN A 79 22.92 -8.59 -22.35
CA GLN A 79 22.77 -9.41 -23.56
C GLN A 79 21.42 -9.22 -24.23
N TRP A 80 20.31 -9.18 -23.48
CA TRP A 80 18.98 -8.94 -24.08
C TRP A 80 18.88 -7.56 -24.73
N ILE A 81 19.53 -6.54 -24.16
CA ILE A 81 19.59 -5.19 -24.75
C ILE A 81 20.41 -5.20 -26.04
N GLU A 82 21.59 -5.81 -26.01
CA GLU A 82 22.49 -5.91 -27.17
C GLU A 82 21.84 -6.69 -28.33
N ASN A 83 21.18 -7.80 -28.01
CA ASN A 83 20.46 -8.65 -28.96
C ASN A 83 19.08 -8.09 -29.36
N ARG A 84 18.67 -6.95 -28.80
CA ARG A 84 17.35 -6.32 -29.04
C ARG A 84 16.17 -7.28 -28.80
N GLU A 85 16.26 -8.07 -27.73
CA GLU A 85 15.23 -9.04 -27.34
C GLU A 85 14.03 -8.34 -26.68
N ALA A 86 13.31 -7.55 -27.47
CA ALA A 86 12.25 -6.65 -27.02
C ALA A 86 11.17 -7.33 -26.17
N GLN A 87 10.78 -8.57 -26.53
CA GLN A 87 9.78 -9.32 -25.78
C GLN A 87 10.25 -9.67 -24.36
N LYS A 88 11.51 -10.07 -24.17
CA LYS A 88 12.06 -10.39 -22.85
C LYS A 88 12.17 -9.13 -21.99
N LEU A 89 12.61 -8.02 -22.59
CA LEU A 89 12.68 -6.72 -21.91
C LEU A 89 11.30 -6.21 -21.51
N ALA A 90 10.28 -6.40 -22.37
CA ALA A 90 8.89 -6.04 -22.07
C ALA A 90 8.31 -6.87 -20.92
N THR A 91 8.41 -8.20 -20.97
CA THR A 91 7.96 -9.07 -19.86
C THR A 91 8.66 -8.72 -18.55
N ARG A 92 9.95 -8.38 -18.62
CA ARG A 92 10.69 -7.93 -17.45
C ARG A 92 10.15 -6.60 -16.89
N ALA A 93 9.83 -5.63 -17.74
CA ALA A 93 9.24 -4.37 -17.33
C ALA A 93 7.87 -4.58 -16.67
N GLU A 94 6.99 -5.33 -17.32
CA GLU A 94 5.66 -5.68 -16.80
C GLU A 94 5.72 -6.34 -15.42
N LYS A 95 6.65 -7.29 -15.22
CA LYS A 95 6.86 -7.90 -13.90
C LYS A 95 7.30 -6.89 -12.85
N ALA A 96 8.21 -5.98 -13.19
CA ALA A 96 8.68 -4.95 -12.27
C ALA A 96 7.56 -3.97 -11.90
N GLU A 97 6.73 -3.56 -12.86
CA GLU A 97 5.57 -2.69 -12.67
C GLU A 97 4.51 -3.38 -11.80
N ALA A 98 4.21 -4.66 -12.05
CA ALA A 98 3.30 -5.45 -11.23
C ALA A 98 3.80 -5.55 -9.77
N CYS A 99 5.10 -5.74 -9.57
CA CYS A 99 5.67 -5.78 -8.22
C CYS A 99 5.61 -4.42 -7.51
N ALA A 100 5.76 -3.32 -8.23
CA ALA A 100 5.54 -1.99 -7.66
C ALA A 100 4.07 -1.80 -7.22
N ALA A 101 3.11 -2.26 -8.03
CA ALA A 101 1.70 -2.23 -7.65
C ALA A 101 1.41 -3.05 -6.39
N LEU A 102 2.01 -4.24 -6.25
CA LEU A 102 1.89 -5.06 -5.04
C LEU A 102 2.50 -4.38 -3.80
N ALA A 103 3.65 -3.71 -3.95
CA ALA A 103 4.27 -2.97 -2.85
C ALA A 103 3.39 -1.80 -2.39
N ILE A 104 2.71 -1.11 -3.31
CA ILE A 104 1.75 -0.05 -2.98
C ILE A 104 0.53 -0.64 -2.25
N GLN A 105 0.01 -1.79 -2.70
CA GLN A 105 -1.11 -2.46 -2.02
C GLN A 105 -0.75 -2.83 -0.57
N ILE A 106 0.46 -3.33 -0.33
CA ILE A 106 0.96 -3.60 1.02
C ILE A 106 1.00 -2.30 1.85
N ALA A 107 1.54 -1.22 1.30
CA ALA A 107 1.61 0.07 1.98
C ALA A 107 0.21 0.62 2.31
N GLN A 108 -0.77 0.44 1.41
CA GLN A 108 -2.17 0.79 1.66
C GLN A 108 -2.71 0.04 2.87
N ALA A 109 -2.60 -1.28 2.92
CA ALA A 109 -3.07 -2.05 4.07
C ALA A 109 -2.35 -1.67 5.38
N SER A 110 -1.04 -1.38 5.33
CA SER A 110 -0.33 -0.89 6.51
C SER A 110 -0.82 0.47 7.01
N ILE A 111 -1.29 1.34 6.10
CA ILE A 111 -1.92 2.62 6.47
C ILE A 111 -3.31 2.36 7.10
N ASP A 112 -4.09 1.42 6.57
CA ASP A 112 -5.38 1.02 7.13
C ASP A 112 -5.23 0.52 8.57
N ASP A 113 -4.24 -0.35 8.80
CA ASP A 113 -3.93 -0.87 10.13
C ASP A 113 -3.47 0.26 11.08
N ALA A 114 -2.63 1.18 10.59
CA ALA A 114 -2.17 2.32 11.39
C ALA A 114 -3.31 3.27 11.76
N GLU A 115 -4.20 3.56 10.80
CA GLU A 115 -5.42 4.34 11.00
C GLU A 115 -6.30 3.72 12.10
N HIS A 116 -6.55 2.41 12.02
CA HIS A 116 -7.31 1.68 13.02
C HIS A 116 -6.68 1.79 14.43
N MET A 117 -5.38 1.55 14.55
CA MET A 117 -4.65 1.63 15.83
C MET A 117 -4.64 3.05 16.44
N ILE A 118 -4.57 4.09 15.60
CA ILE A 118 -4.65 5.48 16.07
C ILE A 118 -6.04 5.76 16.66
N LEU A 119 -7.10 5.36 15.97
CA LEU A 119 -8.47 5.55 16.46
C LEU A 119 -8.73 4.77 17.75
N GLU A 120 -8.19 3.55 17.87
CA GLU A 120 -8.30 2.74 19.08
C GLU A 120 -7.59 3.41 20.27
N ALA A 121 -6.39 3.97 20.03
CA ALA A 121 -5.65 4.71 21.05
C ALA A 121 -6.39 5.99 21.50
N ILE A 122 -7.06 6.70 20.59
CA ILE A 122 -7.88 7.87 20.93
C ILE A 122 -9.10 7.43 21.76
N SER A 123 -9.80 6.37 21.34
CA SER A 123 -10.93 5.79 22.09
C SER A 123 -10.53 5.47 23.53
N ALA A 124 -9.43 4.72 23.70
CA ALA A 124 -8.95 4.30 25.01
C ALA A 124 -8.56 5.49 25.90
N ARG A 125 -8.05 6.59 25.32
CA ARG A 125 -7.75 7.82 26.05
C ARG A 125 -9.03 8.49 26.56
N LEU A 126 -10.05 8.60 25.73
CA LEU A 126 -11.34 9.19 26.10
C LEU A 126 -12.02 8.38 27.21
N ASP A 127 -11.98 7.05 27.13
CA ASP A 127 -12.50 6.17 28.18
C ASP A 127 -11.79 6.40 29.53
N ALA A 128 -10.46 6.54 29.51
CA ALA A 128 -9.67 6.81 30.71
C ALA A 128 -9.98 8.18 31.31
N GLU A 129 -10.16 9.21 30.47
CA GLU A 129 -10.51 10.57 30.91
C GLU A 129 -11.93 10.64 31.49
N ALA A 130 -12.89 9.91 30.90
CA ALA A 130 -14.26 9.84 31.42
C ALA A 130 -14.31 9.30 32.85
N VAL A 131 -13.45 8.34 33.20
CA VAL A 131 -13.35 7.79 34.56
C VAL A 131 -12.59 8.74 35.51
N ALA A 132 -11.59 9.48 35.02
CA ALA A 132 -10.80 10.40 35.84
C ALA A 132 -11.55 11.68 36.25
N HIS A 133 -12.64 12.02 35.55
CA HIS A 133 -13.50 13.18 35.84
C HIS A 133 -14.75 12.86 36.68
N HIS A 134 -14.90 11.60 37.13
CA HIS A 134 -15.92 11.15 38.09
C HIS A 134 -15.35 11.01 39.51
#